data_AF-A0A1L0AZ98-F1
#
_entry.id   AF-A0A1L0AZ98-F1
#
_cell.length_a   1.000
_cell.length_b   1.000
_cell.length_c   1.000
_cell.angle_alpha   90.00
_cell.angle_beta   90.00
_cell.angle_gamma   90.00
#
_symmetry.space_group_name_H-M   'P 1'
#
loop_
_entity.id
_entity.type
_entity.pdbx_description
1 polymer ?
#
loop_
_entity_poly.entity_id
_entity_poly.type
_entity_poly.pdbx_seq_one_letter_code
_entity_poly.pdbx_strand_id
1 'polypeptide(L)'
;MLNLILFLLSILPPSLCFQENFVYDEDVVYQTQIHTITKTEYLPYTASATSVVQPKADFIKQHNHYRSKHRAKKLLWSDSLHEQCKTFIESEFICDGNIHHSQEALDGDIGEIVTIGYSSVEEFMKSIYSTKESFDFDNYTDLDSTRSKYFKQLVWNDTKLFGCAMVDCGDYFSNLIVCQYDKKPDNNSVKENVFPE
;
A
#
# COMPACT_ATOMS: atom_id res chain seq x y z
N MET A 1 -30.88 1.56 71.30
CA MET A 1 -30.84 0.62 70.15
C MET A 1 -29.38 0.31 69.85
N LEU A 2 -29.18 -0.90 69.35
CA LEU A 2 -27.99 -1.76 69.39
C LEU A 2 -26.95 -1.44 68.27
N ASN A 3 -25.69 -1.88 68.48
CA ASN A 3 -24.57 -2.17 67.55
C ASN A 3 -23.30 -1.37 67.91
N LEU A 4 -22.32 -1.90 68.66
CA LEU A 4 -21.38 -3.02 68.39
C LEU A 4 -20.45 -2.75 67.20
N ILE A 5 -19.15 -2.51 67.49
CA ILE A 5 -17.98 -3.03 66.75
C ILE A 5 -16.75 -2.89 67.67
N LEU A 6 -16.18 -4.04 68.06
CA LEU A 6 -14.83 -4.21 68.59
C LEU A 6 -13.83 -4.19 67.42
N PHE A 7 -12.64 -3.60 67.57
CA PHE A 7 -11.43 -4.11 66.92
C PHE A 7 -10.20 -3.93 67.82
N LEU A 8 -9.44 -5.02 67.94
CA LEU A 8 -8.37 -5.29 68.88
C LEU A 8 -7.03 -4.62 68.49
N LEU A 9 -6.24 -4.29 69.52
CA LEU A 9 -4.78 -4.14 69.47
C LEU A 9 -4.07 -5.51 69.55
N SER A 10 -3.05 -5.74 68.72
CA SER A 10 -1.89 -6.63 68.99
C SER A 10 -0.85 -6.43 67.87
N ILE A 11 0.20 -5.61 68.05
CA ILE A 11 1.55 -5.92 68.61
C ILE A 11 2.25 -7.13 67.93
N LEU A 12 3.40 -6.83 67.31
CA LEU A 12 4.29 -7.65 66.49
C LEU A 12 4.85 -8.93 67.16
N PRO A 13 5.39 -9.87 66.35
CA PRO A 13 6.61 -10.59 66.69
C PRO A 13 7.84 -10.12 65.86
N PRO A 14 9.02 -9.99 66.46
CA PRO A 14 10.27 -9.67 65.76
C PRO A 14 10.76 -10.86 64.92
N SER A 15 11.16 -10.58 63.68
CA SER A 15 11.74 -11.53 62.74
C SER A 15 13.02 -12.16 63.29
N LEU A 16 13.08 -13.49 63.26
CA LEU A 16 14.25 -14.28 63.58
C LEU A 16 15.44 -13.88 62.69
N CYS A 17 16.57 -13.51 63.31
CA CYS A 17 17.87 -13.51 62.63
C CYS A 17 18.26 -14.97 62.35
N PHE A 18 18.22 -15.38 61.09
CA PHE A 18 18.85 -16.60 60.62
C PHE A 18 20.29 -16.25 60.24
N GLN A 19 21.25 -16.79 61.00
CA GLN A 19 22.68 -16.64 60.76
C GLN A 19 23.12 -17.88 59.97
N GLU A 20 23.22 -17.77 58.65
CA GLU A 20 23.83 -18.80 57.82
C GLU A 20 25.27 -18.41 57.49
N ASN A 21 26.16 -19.37 57.75
CA ASN A 21 27.60 -19.27 57.63
C ASN A 21 28.00 -19.15 56.16
N PHE A 22 28.59 -18.02 55.76
CA PHE A 22 29.25 -17.89 54.47
C PHE A 22 30.66 -18.51 54.55
N VAL A 23 30.81 -19.68 53.91
CA VAL A 23 32.12 -20.21 53.51
C VAL A 23 32.57 -19.38 52.31
N TYR A 24 33.71 -18.69 52.44
CA TYR A 24 34.35 -18.02 51.31
C TYR A 24 35.06 -19.09 50.46
N ASP A 25 34.51 -19.34 49.28
CA ASP A 25 35.17 -20.12 48.22
C ASP A 25 36.01 -19.15 47.38
N GLU A 26 37.33 -19.29 47.40
CA GLU A 26 38.29 -18.33 46.80
C GLU A 26 38.41 -18.45 45.27
N ASP A 27 37.64 -19.30 44.59
CA ASP A 27 37.85 -19.60 43.15
C ASP A 27 36.66 -19.25 42.24
N VAL A 28 35.92 -18.17 42.51
CA VAL A 28 34.87 -17.67 41.58
C VAL A 28 35.34 -16.44 40.82
N VAL A 29 35.80 -16.64 39.57
CA VAL A 29 36.07 -15.56 38.62
C VAL A 29 34.75 -15.10 38.01
N TYR A 30 34.23 -13.96 38.44
CA TYR A 30 33.08 -13.32 37.81
C TYR A 30 33.52 -12.64 36.50
N GLN A 31 33.11 -13.17 35.35
CA GLN A 31 33.26 -12.49 34.06
C GLN A 31 32.04 -11.63 33.76
N THR A 32 32.20 -10.31 33.75
CA THR A 32 31.16 -9.38 33.31
C THR A 32 31.31 -9.15 31.81
N GLN A 33 30.31 -9.56 31.01
CA GLN A 33 30.25 -9.24 29.59
C GLN A 33 29.43 -7.96 29.39
N ILE A 34 30.04 -6.93 28.80
CA ILE A 34 29.35 -5.70 28.44
C ILE A 34 28.76 -5.91 27.04
N HIS A 35 27.45 -6.13 26.96
CA HIS A 35 26.72 -6.15 25.69
C HIS A 35 26.31 -4.72 25.31
N THR A 36 26.92 -4.18 24.26
CA THR A 36 26.47 -2.93 23.65
C THR A 36 25.22 -3.20 22.81
N ILE A 37 24.04 -2.86 23.34
CA ILE A 37 22.78 -2.94 22.59
C ILE A 37 22.66 -1.68 21.73
N THR A 38 22.93 -1.81 20.44
CA THR A 38 22.67 -0.75 19.48
C THR A 38 21.17 -0.72 19.17
N LYS A 39 20.45 0.25 19.75
CA LYS A 39 19.04 0.51 19.42
C LYS A 39 19.00 1.27 18.09
N THR A 40 18.58 0.61 17.03
CA THR A 40 18.24 1.30 15.77
C THR A 40 16.92 2.04 15.98
N GLU A 41 16.96 3.37 16.02
CA GLU A 41 15.74 4.17 15.94
C GLU A 41 15.24 4.17 14.50
N TYR A 42 14.08 3.54 14.27
CA TYR A 42 13.30 3.77 13.06
C TYR A 42 12.77 5.20 13.12
N LEU A 43 13.38 6.11 12.38
CA LEU A 43 12.74 7.39 12.07
C LEU A 43 11.65 7.09 11.04
N PRO A 44 10.36 7.31 11.35
CA PRO A 44 9.34 7.24 10.32
C PRO A 44 9.70 8.29 9.27
N TYR A 45 9.99 7.82 8.05
CA TYR A 45 10.18 8.70 6.90
C TYR A 45 8.81 9.28 6.57
N THR A 46 8.47 10.40 7.21
CA THR A 46 7.34 11.22 6.79
C THR A 46 7.89 12.19 5.75
N ALA A 47 8.06 11.74 4.51
CA ALA A 47 8.09 12.71 3.42
C ALA A 47 6.78 13.49 3.52
N SER A 48 6.87 14.80 3.75
CA SER A 48 5.74 15.68 3.56
C SER A 48 5.42 15.60 2.06
N ALA A 49 4.41 14.80 1.70
CA ALA A 49 3.98 14.62 0.33
C ALA A 49 3.85 15.99 -0.34
N THR A 50 4.50 16.17 -1.49
CA THR A 50 4.35 17.39 -2.29
C THR A 50 2.88 17.51 -2.74
N SER A 51 2.40 18.71 -3.08
CA SER A 51 1.06 18.87 -3.65
C SER A 51 0.83 17.89 -4.81
N VAL A 52 -0.32 17.20 -4.84
CA VAL A 52 -0.65 16.21 -5.87
C VAL A 52 -0.48 16.79 -7.28
N VAL A 53 0.52 16.27 -8.02
CA VAL A 53 0.93 16.75 -9.34
C VAL A 53 -0.02 16.19 -10.41
N GLN A 54 -0.37 17.05 -11.38
CA GLN A 54 -1.30 16.70 -12.47
C GLN A 54 -0.64 16.64 -13.85
N PRO A 55 0.05 15.54 -14.19
CA PRO A 55 0.58 15.32 -15.54
C PRO A 55 -0.51 14.78 -16.49
N LYS A 56 -1.67 15.46 -16.54
CA LYS A 56 -2.87 15.05 -17.32
C LYS A 56 -2.55 14.71 -18.78
N ALA A 57 -1.76 15.55 -19.44
CA ALA A 57 -1.38 15.34 -20.84
C ALA A 57 -0.58 14.06 -21.05
N ASP A 58 0.34 13.74 -20.14
CA ASP A 58 1.17 12.52 -20.23
C ASP A 58 0.34 11.27 -19.97
N PHE A 59 -0.56 11.31 -18.98
CA PHE A 59 -1.49 10.20 -18.76
C PHE A 59 -2.35 9.93 -20.00
N ILE A 60 -2.97 10.96 -20.59
CA ILE A 60 -3.78 10.83 -21.82
C ILE A 60 -2.94 10.28 -22.97
N LYS A 61 -1.74 10.82 -23.19
CA LYS A 61 -0.84 10.41 -24.27
C LYS A 61 -0.43 8.94 -24.12
N GLN A 62 0.05 8.54 -22.94
CA GLN A 62 0.58 7.21 -22.71
C GLN A 62 -0.51 6.13 -22.72
N HIS A 63 -1.67 6.37 -22.07
CA HIS A 63 -2.79 5.41 -22.11
C HIS A 63 -3.24 5.16 -23.54
N ASN A 64 -3.47 6.23 -24.31
CA ASN A 64 -3.95 6.11 -25.67
C ASN A 64 -2.88 5.59 -26.65
N HIS A 65 -1.58 5.78 -26.36
CA HIS A 65 -0.51 5.15 -27.11
C HIS A 65 -0.61 3.61 -27.02
N TYR A 66 -0.69 3.04 -25.82
CA TYR A 66 -0.76 1.59 -25.65
C TYR A 66 -2.09 1.00 -26.11
N ARG A 67 -3.22 1.68 -25.85
CA ARG A 67 -4.53 1.24 -26.33
C ARG A 67 -4.59 1.16 -27.86
N SER A 68 -3.91 2.07 -28.57
CA SER A 68 -3.87 2.04 -30.04
C SER A 68 -3.20 0.79 -30.60
N LYS A 69 -2.21 0.21 -29.89
CA LYS A 69 -1.56 -1.04 -30.28
C LYS A 69 -2.55 -2.20 -30.28
N HIS A 70 -3.50 -2.19 -29.37
CA HIS A 70 -4.52 -3.22 -29.22
C HIS A 70 -5.85 -2.84 -29.87
N ARG A 71 -5.90 -1.84 -30.78
CA ARG A 71 -7.14 -1.39 -31.45
C ARG A 71 -8.29 -1.04 -30.49
N ALA A 72 -7.97 -0.77 -29.21
CA ALA A 72 -8.94 -0.37 -28.22
C ALA A 72 -9.34 1.10 -28.44
N LYS A 73 -10.60 1.44 -28.18
CA LYS A 73 -11.09 2.82 -28.30
C LYS A 73 -10.28 3.76 -27.42
N LYS A 74 -10.08 5.01 -27.85
CA LYS A 74 -9.38 6.01 -27.05
C LYS A 74 -10.15 6.30 -25.75
N LEU A 75 -9.42 6.41 -24.64
CA LEU A 75 -9.95 6.94 -23.38
C LEU A 75 -10.03 8.46 -23.43
N LEU A 76 -11.09 8.98 -22.83
CA LEU A 76 -11.30 10.40 -22.58
C LEU A 76 -11.05 10.69 -21.11
N TRP A 77 -10.43 11.84 -20.85
CA TRP A 77 -10.19 12.25 -19.48
C TRP A 77 -11.49 12.68 -18.79
N SER A 78 -11.67 12.26 -17.54
CA SER A 78 -12.75 12.69 -16.65
C SER A 78 -12.18 13.47 -15.48
N ASP A 79 -12.53 14.76 -15.39
CA ASP A 79 -12.13 15.59 -14.25
C ASP A 79 -12.77 15.09 -12.94
N SER A 80 -13.92 14.40 -13.00
CA SER A 80 -14.53 13.78 -11.83
C SER A 80 -13.75 12.57 -11.31
N LEU A 81 -13.31 11.67 -12.18
CA LEU A 81 -12.49 10.51 -11.77
C LEU A 81 -11.12 10.97 -11.28
N HIS A 82 -10.59 12.02 -11.92
CA HIS A 82 -9.37 12.67 -11.50
C HIS A 82 -9.47 13.21 -10.05
N GLU A 83 -10.53 13.94 -9.73
CA GLU A 83 -10.74 14.49 -8.37
C GLU A 83 -10.95 13.39 -7.32
N GLN A 84 -11.62 12.29 -7.70
CA GLN A 84 -11.72 11.10 -6.84
C GLN A 84 -10.34 10.50 -6.53
N CYS A 85 -9.49 10.33 -7.55
CA CYS A 85 -8.12 9.86 -7.34
C CYS A 85 -7.33 10.80 -6.42
N LYS A 86 -7.45 12.13 -6.59
CA LYS A 86 -6.78 13.10 -5.71
C LYS A 86 -7.24 12.97 -4.27
N THR A 87 -8.56 12.95 -4.06
CA THR A 87 -9.15 12.85 -2.72
C THR A 87 -8.71 11.57 -2.03
N PHE A 88 -8.72 10.44 -2.75
CA PHE A 88 -8.25 9.16 -2.23
C PHE A 88 -6.77 9.18 -1.85
N ILE A 89 -5.91 9.77 -2.68
CA ILE A 89 -4.49 9.97 -2.35
C ILE A 89 -4.35 10.78 -1.04
N GLU A 90 -5.05 11.91 -0.97
CA GLU A 90 -4.95 12.86 0.14
C GLU A 90 -5.54 12.34 1.45
N SER A 91 -6.56 11.45 1.40
CA SER A 91 -7.22 10.92 2.60
C SER A 91 -6.62 9.63 3.13
N GLU A 92 -6.12 8.74 2.25
CA GLU A 92 -5.80 7.37 2.64
C GLU A 92 -4.30 7.04 2.66
N PHE A 93 -3.44 7.89 2.11
CA PHE A 93 -2.01 7.58 1.98
C PHE A 93 -1.12 8.61 2.66
N ILE A 94 -0.08 8.09 3.32
CA ILE A 94 0.95 8.88 4.00
C ILE A 94 2.36 8.59 3.48
N CYS A 95 2.47 8.01 2.28
CA CYS A 95 3.75 7.67 1.66
C CYS A 95 4.63 6.71 2.50
N ASP A 96 4.04 5.66 3.07
CA ASP A 96 4.73 4.65 3.90
C ASP A 96 4.98 3.32 3.17
N GLY A 97 4.68 3.26 1.87
CA GLY A 97 4.82 2.06 1.04
C GLY A 97 3.60 1.12 1.08
N ASN A 98 2.62 1.35 1.95
CA ASN A 98 1.40 0.57 1.98
C ASN A 98 0.41 1.11 0.96
N ILE A 99 -0.03 0.27 0.03
CA ILE A 99 -1.05 0.61 -0.96
C ILE A 99 -2.28 -0.28 -0.79
N HIS A 100 -3.46 0.29 -1.03
CA HIS A 100 -4.73 -0.42 -1.02
C HIS A 100 -5.67 0.20 -2.07
N HIS A 101 -6.75 -0.51 -2.39
CA HIS A 101 -7.76 -0.06 -3.33
C HIS A 101 -8.82 0.80 -2.66
N SER A 102 -9.41 1.76 -3.39
CA SER A 102 -10.51 2.56 -2.87
C SER A 102 -11.77 1.73 -2.67
N GLN A 103 -12.67 2.19 -1.79
CA GLN A 103 -13.93 1.47 -1.54
C GLN A 103 -14.81 1.42 -2.80
N GLU A 104 -14.79 2.48 -3.61
CA GLU A 104 -15.51 2.54 -4.89
C GLU A 104 -15.01 1.47 -5.87
N ALA A 105 -13.70 1.19 -5.90
CA ALA A 105 -13.14 0.12 -6.74
C ALA A 105 -13.49 -1.29 -6.22
N LEU A 106 -13.60 -1.45 -4.91
CA LEU A 106 -13.95 -2.73 -4.27
C LEU A 106 -15.42 -3.08 -4.48
N ASP A 107 -16.33 -2.14 -4.21
CA ASP A 107 -17.77 -2.38 -4.20
C ASP A 107 -18.47 -2.01 -5.51
N GLY A 108 -17.88 -1.09 -6.28
CA GLY A 108 -18.49 -0.52 -7.48
C GLY A 108 -17.98 -1.13 -8.78
N ASP A 109 -18.40 -0.52 -9.88
CA ASP A 109 -18.01 -0.93 -11.23
C ASP A 109 -16.78 -0.17 -11.77
N ILE A 110 -16.21 0.74 -10.97
CA ILE A 110 -15.03 1.49 -11.39
C ILE A 110 -13.79 0.58 -11.41
N GLY A 111 -12.96 0.79 -12.41
CA GLY A 111 -11.64 0.18 -12.48
C GLY A 111 -10.63 1.01 -11.69
N GLU A 112 -9.59 0.38 -11.17
CA GLU A 112 -8.53 1.09 -10.43
C GLU A 112 -7.15 0.44 -10.58
N ILE A 113 -6.14 1.27 -10.74
CA ILE A 113 -4.73 0.93 -10.62
C ILE A 113 -4.11 1.84 -9.57
N VAL A 114 -3.57 1.24 -8.50
CA VAL A 114 -2.81 1.94 -7.44
C VAL A 114 -1.39 1.40 -7.46
N THR A 115 -0.40 2.28 -7.55
CA THR A 115 1.03 1.92 -7.56
C THR A 115 1.86 2.93 -6.81
N ILE A 116 3.06 2.52 -6.41
CA ILE A 116 4.09 3.37 -5.82
C ILE A 116 5.45 2.93 -6.36
N GLY A 117 6.41 3.86 -6.49
CA GLY A 117 7.79 3.53 -6.87
C GLY A 117 8.19 3.88 -8.31
N TYR A 118 7.32 4.51 -9.11
CA TYR A 118 7.68 4.93 -10.47
C TYR A 118 8.10 6.40 -10.51
N SER A 119 9.20 6.69 -11.20
CA SER A 119 9.75 8.05 -11.29
C SER A 119 8.96 8.98 -12.22
N SER A 120 8.14 8.41 -13.11
CA SER A 120 7.37 9.17 -14.09
C SER A 120 6.14 8.41 -14.60
N VAL A 121 5.22 9.13 -15.23
CA VAL A 121 4.07 8.54 -15.93
C VAL A 121 4.52 7.59 -17.05
N GLU A 122 5.60 7.91 -17.76
CA GLU A 122 6.10 7.05 -18.84
C GLU A 122 6.59 5.70 -18.31
N GLU A 123 7.35 5.71 -17.21
CA GLU A 123 7.83 4.49 -16.55
C GLU A 123 6.67 3.65 -16.02
N PHE A 124 5.75 4.28 -15.29
CA PHE A 124 4.52 3.64 -14.81
C PHE A 124 3.77 2.96 -15.96
N MET A 125 3.50 3.67 -17.05
CA MET A 125 2.72 3.15 -18.16
C MET A 125 3.43 2.03 -18.92
N LYS A 126 4.76 2.11 -19.07
CA LYS A 126 5.56 1.02 -19.62
C LYS A 126 5.48 -0.24 -18.75
N SER A 127 5.55 -0.08 -17.43
CA SER A 127 5.43 -1.19 -16.47
C SER A 127 4.04 -1.83 -16.54
N ILE A 128 2.96 -1.03 -16.46
CA ILE A 128 1.58 -1.51 -16.59
C ILE A 128 1.39 -2.27 -17.90
N TYR A 129 1.88 -1.73 -19.02
CA TYR A 129 1.78 -2.38 -20.31
C TYR A 129 2.56 -3.70 -20.40
N SER A 130 3.74 -3.80 -19.76
CA SER A 130 4.54 -5.04 -19.75
C SER A 130 3.81 -6.24 -19.12
N THR A 131 2.82 -5.98 -18.26
CA THR A 131 2.00 -7.04 -17.65
C THR A 131 1.14 -7.82 -18.66
N LYS A 132 1.10 -7.39 -19.94
CA LYS A 132 0.54 -8.18 -21.05
C LYS A 132 1.18 -9.56 -21.19
N GLU A 133 2.45 -9.70 -20.79
CA GLU A 133 3.18 -10.98 -20.79
C GLU A 133 2.54 -12.03 -19.86
N SER A 134 1.67 -11.58 -18.96
CA SER A 134 0.90 -12.43 -18.04
C SER A 134 -0.47 -12.81 -18.58
N PHE A 135 -0.79 -12.49 -19.84
CA PHE A 135 -2.06 -12.82 -20.50
C PHE A 135 -1.83 -13.66 -21.77
N ASP A 136 -2.57 -14.76 -21.89
CA ASP A 136 -2.56 -15.62 -23.07
C ASP A 136 -3.66 -15.19 -24.04
N PHE A 137 -3.27 -14.61 -25.18
CA PHE A 137 -4.20 -14.14 -26.22
C PHE A 137 -4.79 -15.26 -27.08
N ASP A 138 -4.16 -16.44 -27.13
CA ASP A 138 -4.67 -17.56 -27.92
C ASP A 138 -5.86 -18.20 -27.20
N ASN A 139 -5.74 -18.36 -25.89
CA ASN A 139 -6.77 -18.97 -25.05
C ASN A 139 -7.68 -17.95 -24.35
N TYR A 140 -7.31 -16.67 -24.35
CA TYR A 140 -7.95 -15.59 -23.59
C TYR A 140 -8.02 -15.88 -22.09
N THR A 141 -6.90 -16.30 -21.52
CA THR A 141 -6.77 -16.68 -20.11
C THR A 141 -5.61 -15.95 -19.44
N ASP A 142 -5.73 -15.71 -18.14
CA ASP A 142 -4.64 -15.14 -17.36
C ASP A 142 -3.60 -16.22 -17.04
N LEU A 143 -2.34 -15.98 -17.43
CA LEU A 143 -1.20 -16.78 -16.95
C LEU A 143 -0.86 -16.41 -15.50
N ASP A 144 -1.02 -15.13 -15.17
CA ASP A 144 -0.99 -14.58 -13.81
C ASP A 144 -2.03 -13.47 -13.69
N SER A 145 -3.11 -13.73 -12.97
CA SER A 145 -4.24 -12.79 -12.79
C SER A 145 -3.86 -11.57 -11.94
N THR A 146 -2.87 -11.68 -11.05
CA THR A 146 -2.42 -10.58 -10.19
C THR A 146 -1.66 -9.51 -10.98
N ARG A 147 -1.05 -9.90 -12.11
CA ARG A 147 -0.34 -9.01 -13.03
C ARG A 147 -1.18 -8.61 -14.22
N SER A 148 -1.79 -9.57 -14.91
CA SER A 148 -2.56 -9.31 -16.15
C SER A 148 -3.73 -8.36 -15.94
N LYS A 149 -4.28 -8.25 -14.72
CA LYS A 149 -5.32 -7.26 -14.38
C LYS A 149 -4.94 -5.82 -14.76
N TYR A 150 -3.66 -5.45 -14.64
CA TYR A 150 -3.17 -4.11 -14.97
C TYR A 150 -3.24 -3.84 -16.48
N PHE A 151 -2.71 -4.77 -17.28
CA PHE A 151 -2.81 -4.71 -18.74
C PHE A 151 -4.26 -4.74 -19.21
N LYS A 152 -5.08 -5.66 -18.69
CA LYS A 152 -6.51 -5.76 -19.04
C LYS A 152 -7.24 -4.45 -18.77
N GLN A 153 -7.04 -3.84 -17.60
CA GLN A 153 -7.63 -2.53 -17.30
C GLN A 153 -7.18 -1.45 -18.28
N LEU A 154 -5.89 -1.40 -18.61
CA LEU A 154 -5.34 -0.42 -19.55
C LEU A 154 -5.99 -0.53 -20.94
N VAL A 155 -6.16 -1.75 -21.46
CA VAL A 155 -6.67 -1.97 -22.83
C VAL A 155 -8.16 -2.27 -22.91
N TRP A 156 -8.88 -2.32 -21.79
CA TRP A 156 -10.30 -2.66 -21.74
C TRP A 156 -11.12 -1.76 -22.67
N ASN A 157 -11.65 -2.34 -23.75
CA ASN A 157 -12.23 -1.56 -24.85
C ASN A 157 -13.50 -0.80 -24.46
N ASP A 158 -14.28 -1.35 -23.53
CA ASP A 158 -15.52 -0.74 -23.05
C ASP A 158 -15.32 0.39 -22.05
N THR A 159 -14.14 0.51 -21.45
CA THR A 159 -13.77 1.67 -20.64
C THR A 159 -13.67 2.89 -21.55
N LYS A 160 -14.34 3.98 -21.18
CA LYS A 160 -14.40 5.21 -21.99
C LYS A 160 -13.74 6.37 -21.28
N LEU A 161 -13.95 6.47 -19.97
CA LEU A 161 -13.48 7.57 -19.15
C LEU A 161 -12.43 7.07 -18.17
N PHE A 162 -11.43 7.91 -17.93
CA PHE A 162 -10.45 7.68 -16.87
C PHE A 162 -9.97 9.00 -16.28
N GLY A 163 -9.47 8.94 -15.06
CA GLY A 163 -8.75 10.02 -14.41
C GLY A 163 -7.63 9.43 -13.57
N CYS A 164 -6.54 10.18 -13.41
CA CYS A 164 -5.43 9.77 -12.57
C CYS A 164 -4.98 10.91 -11.67
N ALA A 165 -4.34 10.58 -10.56
CA ALA A 165 -3.63 11.51 -9.70
C ALA A 165 -2.27 10.91 -9.33
N MET A 166 -1.30 11.79 -9.10
CA MET A 166 0.07 11.40 -8.77
C MET A 166 0.60 12.30 -7.67
N VAL A 167 1.22 11.73 -6.66
CA VAL A 167 1.89 12.48 -5.60
C VAL A 167 3.33 12.00 -5.46
N ASP A 168 4.24 12.94 -5.26
CA ASP A 168 5.65 12.63 -4.98
C ASP A 168 5.79 12.26 -3.50
N CYS A 169 6.12 10.99 -3.26
CA CYS A 169 6.40 10.42 -1.93
C CYS A 169 7.90 10.45 -1.58
N GLY A 170 8.68 11.28 -2.28
CA GLY A 170 10.10 11.52 -2.04
C GLY A 170 11.02 10.43 -2.58
N ASP A 171 12.32 10.58 -2.40
CA ASP A 171 13.36 9.79 -3.08
C ASP A 171 13.23 8.27 -2.87
N TYR A 172 12.74 7.83 -1.70
CA TYR A 172 12.67 6.41 -1.37
C TYR A 172 11.48 5.72 -2.04
N PHE A 173 10.30 6.33 -1.99
CA PHE A 173 9.06 5.74 -2.51
C PHE A 173 8.69 6.24 -3.91
N SER A 174 9.36 7.28 -4.41
CA SER A 174 9.06 7.94 -5.67
C SER A 174 7.59 8.34 -5.76
N ASN A 175 6.94 8.25 -6.93
CA ASN A 175 5.55 8.67 -7.04
C ASN A 175 4.58 7.56 -6.62
N LEU A 176 3.56 7.94 -5.84
CA LEU A 176 2.33 7.17 -5.68
C LEU A 176 1.33 7.64 -6.75
N ILE A 177 0.82 6.70 -7.54
CA ILE A 177 -0.06 6.94 -8.69
C ILE A 177 -1.34 6.14 -8.51
N VAL A 178 -2.47 6.83 -8.61
CA VAL A 178 -3.81 6.24 -8.68
C VAL A 178 -4.42 6.60 -10.04
N CYS A 179 -4.94 5.61 -10.76
CA CYS A 179 -5.77 5.81 -11.94
C CYS A 179 -7.09 5.07 -11.77
N GLN A 180 -8.21 5.78 -11.90
CA GLN A 180 -9.56 5.23 -11.89
C GLN A 180 -10.21 5.31 -13.26
N TYR A 181 -11.08 4.34 -13.53
CA TYR A 181 -11.70 4.09 -14.83
C TYR A 181 -13.20 3.91 -14.65
N ASP A 182 -14.02 4.37 -15.60
CA ASP A 182 -15.49 4.22 -15.51
C ASP A 182 -16.00 2.78 -15.61
N LYS A 183 -15.13 1.84 -15.97
CA LYS A 183 -15.44 0.41 -16.03
C LYS A 183 -14.21 -0.44 -15.68
N LYS A 184 -14.40 -1.43 -14.83
CA LYS A 184 -13.42 -2.49 -14.53
C LYS A 184 -13.55 -3.70 -15.47
N PRO A 185 -12.45 -4.44 -15.73
CA PRO A 185 -12.47 -5.73 -16.40
C PRO A 185 -13.36 -6.74 -15.69
N ASP A 186 -14.01 -7.59 -16.49
CA ASP A 186 -14.72 -8.78 -16.03
C ASP A 186 -14.22 -10.03 -16.77
N ASN A 187 -14.52 -11.21 -16.25
CA ASN A 187 -14.05 -12.47 -16.84
C ASN A 187 -14.92 -12.97 -17.99
N ASN A 188 -16.13 -12.42 -18.16
CA ASN A 188 -17.12 -12.92 -19.10
C ASN A 188 -17.00 -12.27 -20.48
N SER A 189 -16.40 -11.07 -20.55
CA SER A 189 -16.32 -10.26 -21.77
C SER A 189 -14.88 -9.93 -22.21
N VAL A 190 -13.91 -10.76 -21.82
CA VAL A 190 -12.48 -10.54 -22.11
C VAL A 190 -12.22 -10.51 -23.62
N LYS A 191 -12.86 -11.39 -24.39
CA LYS A 191 -12.66 -11.51 -25.85
C LYS A 191 -13.15 -10.28 -26.62
N GLU A 192 -14.16 -9.62 -26.08
CA GLU A 192 -14.76 -8.41 -26.64
C GLU A 192 -13.99 -7.14 -26.25
N ASN A 193 -13.09 -7.25 -25.26
CA ASN A 193 -12.44 -6.10 -24.64
C ASN A 193 -10.91 -6.09 -24.72
N VAL A 194 -10.26 -7.23 -24.91
CA VAL A 194 -8.79 -7.35 -24.91
C VAL A 194 -8.36 -7.95 -26.24
N PHE A 195 -7.89 -7.10 -27.16
CA PHE A 195 -7.48 -7.55 -28.49
C PHE A 195 -5.96 -7.76 -28.55
N PRO A 196 -5.45 -8.65 -29.40
CA PRO A 196 -4.02 -8.73 -29.70
C PRO A 196 -3.53 -7.47 -30.45
N GLU A 197 -2.21 -7.31 -30.56
CA GLU A 197 -1.57 -6.22 -31.32
C GLU A 197 -1.89 -6.27 -32.84
#